data_AF-A0A935FVB0-F1
#
_entry.id   AF-A0A935FVB0-F1
#
_cell.length_a   1.000
_cell.length_b   1.000
_cell.length_c   1.000
_cell.angle_alpha   90.00
_cell.angle_beta   90.00
_cell.angle_gamma   90.00
#
_symmetry.space_group_name_H-M   'P 1'
#
loop_
_entity.id
_entity.type
_entity.pdbx_description
1 polymer ?
#
loop_
_entity_poly.entity_id
_entity_poly.type
_entity_poly.pdbx_seq_one_letter_code
_entity_poly.pdbx_strand_id
1 'polypeptide(L)'
;MTTPTALPADAAAERVVRYFQAQGFSGISEALIIRIALRKGDRAQVEAIFEEALESDKLPPVHECFEIYPAGHYAATRSFAQARAAIQSDFAGSLRMELPRIFFDPAPVLVDDPFATGTRYDAMIKLRDNANGYAYAILLNDPESSFMEYLGTHRGNDWQAIMGDFGDIATQAVDLLDIG
;
A
#
# COMPACT_ATOMS: atom_id res chain seq x y z
N MET A 1 12.76 24.19 -4.59
CA MET A 1 12.53 22.82 -5.09
C MET A 1 11.03 22.64 -5.18
N THR A 2 10.48 22.55 -6.39
CA THR A 2 9.05 22.36 -6.64
C THR A 2 8.71 20.90 -6.38
N THR A 3 7.97 20.62 -5.31
CA THR A 3 7.38 19.29 -5.09
C THR A 3 6.52 18.96 -6.31
N PRO A 4 6.72 17.81 -6.98
CA PRO A 4 5.82 17.39 -8.04
C PRO A 4 4.39 17.39 -7.52
N THR A 5 3.50 18.13 -8.17
CA THR A 5 2.06 18.17 -7.83
C THR A 5 1.36 16.86 -8.21
N ALA A 6 1.99 16.06 -9.08
CA ALA A 6 1.51 14.76 -9.54
C ALA A 6 2.60 13.71 -9.29
N LEU A 7 2.21 12.56 -8.74
CA LEU A 7 3.08 11.39 -8.65
C LEU A 7 2.98 10.57 -9.94
N PRO A 8 4.02 9.79 -10.27
CA PRO A 8 4.06 9.08 -11.54
C PRO A 8 2.86 8.14 -11.76
N ALA A 9 2.40 7.47 -10.70
CA ALA A 9 1.32 6.48 -10.75
C ALA A 9 -0.06 7.02 -10.35
N ASP A 10 -0.29 8.34 -10.33
CA ASP A 10 -1.61 8.92 -10.00
C ASP A 10 -2.72 8.40 -10.91
N ALA A 11 -2.47 8.33 -12.22
CA ALA A 11 -3.43 7.78 -13.18
C ALA A 11 -3.75 6.30 -12.90
N ALA A 12 -2.81 5.57 -12.31
CA ALA A 12 -3.01 4.19 -11.93
C ALA A 12 -3.83 4.07 -10.64
N ALA A 13 -3.55 4.93 -9.64
CA ALA A 13 -4.36 5.02 -8.43
C ALA A 13 -5.83 5.37 -8.75
N GLU A 14 -6.07 6.31 -9.68
CA GLU A 14 -7.42 6.63 -10.14
C GLU A 14 -8.10 5.41 -10.79
N ARG A 15 -7.42 4.72 -11.72
CA ARG A 15 -7.98 3.53 -12.37
C ARG A 15 -8.40 2.46 -11.37
N VAL A 16 -7.59 2.21 -10.34
CA VAL A 16 -7.90 1.24 -9.28
C VAL A 16 -9.21 1.61 -8.59
N VAL A 17 -9.35 2.86 -8.14
CA VAL A 17 -10.58 3.33 -7.47
C VAL A 17 -11.78 3.23 -8.40
N ARG A 18 -11.66 3.73 -9.63
CA ARG A 18 -12.75 3.70 -10.62
C ARG A 18 -13.19 2.28 -10.96
N TYR A 19 -12.24 1.36 -11.07
CA TYR A 19 -12.54 -0.04 -11.34
C TYR A 19 -13.38 -0.63 -10.21
N PHE A 20 -12.94 -0.52 -8.95
CA PHE A 20 -13.67 -1.12 -7.83
C PHE A 20 -15.04 -0.48 -7.59
N GLN A 21 -15.16 0.83 -7.80
CA GLN A 21 -16.46 1.51 -7.81
C GLN A 21 -17.41 0.92 -8.86
N ALA A 22 -16.90 0.60 -10.07
CA ALA A 22 -17.70 -0.02 -11.12
C ALA A 22 -18.11 -1.47 -10.82
N GLN A 23 -17.41 -2.15 -9.90
CA GLN A 23 -17.75 -3.49 -9.41
C GLN A 23 -18.72 -3.46 -8.20
N GLY A 24 -19.15 -2.26 -7.76
CA GLY A 24 -20.09 -2.10 -6.66
C GLY A 24 -19.46 -1.69 -5.33
N PHE A 25 -18.13 -1.60 -5.23
CA PHE A 25 -17.43 -1.17 -4.01
C PHE A 25 -17.33 0.35 -3.93
N SER A 26 -18.47 1.03 -3.77
CA SER A 26 -18.52 2.50 -3.77
C SER A 26 -17.83 3.16 -2.58
N GLY A 27 -17.57 2.42 -1.49
CA GLY A 27 -16.80 2.89 -0.32
C GLY A 27 -15.32 3.15 -0.64
N ILE A 28 -14.77 2.42 -1.62
CA ILE A 28 -13.41 2.66 -2.12
C ILE A 28 -13.44 3.95 -2.93
N SER A 29 -12.87 5.00 -2.36
CA SER A 29 -12.87 6.38 -2.89
C SER A 29 -11.49 7.00 -2.96
N GLU A 30 -10.49 6.29 -2.45
CA GLU A 30 -9.13 6.72 -2.29
C GLU A 30 -8.17 5.52 -2.41
N ALA A 31 -7.06 5.74 -3.11
CA ALA A 31 -5.97 4.80 -3.25
C ALA A 31 -4.63 5.51 -3.15
N LEU A 32 -3.72 4.93 -2.37
CA LEU A 32 -2.32 5.34 -2.28
C LEU A 32 -1.42 4.16 -2.68
N ILE A 33 -0.69 4.33 -3.78
CA ILE A 33 0.32 3.39 -4.24
C ILE A 33 1.62 3.75 -3.55
N ILE A 34 2.20 2.77 -2.86
CA ILE A 34 3.51 2.86 -2.23
C ILE A 34 4.50 1.89 -2.88
N ARG A 35 5.74 2.34 -2.96
CA ARG A 35 6.91 1.53 -3.32
C ARG A 35 7.69 1.25 -2.04
N ILE A 36 8.00 0.00 -1.78
CA ILE A 36 8.67 -0.47 -0.57
C ILE A 36 10.03 -1.05 -0.98
N ALA A 37 11.10 -0.55 -0.38
CA ALA A 37 12.46 -1.05 -0.55
C ALA A 37 12.92 -1.71 0.74
N LEU A 38 13.68 -2.80 0.66
CA LEU A 38 14.35 -3.37 1.82
C LEU A 38 15.62 -2.58 2.12
N ARG A 39 15.72 -2.05 3.34
CA ARG A 39 16.85 -1.25 3.81
C ARG A 39 17.98 -2.13 4.34
N LYS A 40 17.63 -3.10 5.19
CA LYS A 40 18.59 -4.01 5.83
C LYS A 40 17.93 -5.32 6.21
N GLY A 41 18.76 -6.34 6.35
CA GLY A 41 18.40 -7.66 6.86
C GLY A 41 17.86 -8.62 5.79
N ASP A 42 17.66 -9.87 6.19
CA ASP A 42 16.92 -10.87 5.42
C ASP A 42 15.49 -11.06 5.98
N ARG A 43 14.71 -11.93 5.34
CA ARG A 43 13.33 -12.21 5.77
C ARG A 43 13.23 -12.59 7.25
N ALA A 44 14.06 -13.53 7.71
CA ALA A 44 13.99 -14.03 9.07
C ALA A 44 14.35 -12.94 10.09
N GLN A 45 15.36 -12.12 9.78
CA GLN A 45 15.74 -11.00 10.63
C GLN A 45 14.64 -9.93 10.72
N VAL A 46 14.02 -9.58 9.58
CA VAL A 46 12.94 -8.59 9.56
C VAL A 46 11.70 -9.11 10.28
N GLU A 47 11.29 -10.36 10.04
CA GLU A 47 10.15 -10.98 10.72
C GLU A 47 10.36 -11.01 12.23
N ALA A 48 11.56 -11.38 12.72
CA ALA A 48 11.88 -11.37 14.14
C ALA A 48 11.78 -9.98 14.79
N ILE A 49 12.26 -8.94 14.10
CA ILE A 49 12.17 -7.55 14.59
C ILE A 49 10.71 -7.09 14.72
N PHE A 50 9.87 -7.47 13.75
CA PHE A 50 8.45 -7.12 13.76
C PHE A 50 7.71 -7.91 14.84
N GLU A 51 8.00 -9.19 15.01
CA GLU A 51 7.44 -10.04 16.06
C GLU A 51 7.80 -9.50 17.46
N GLU A 52 9.06 -9.12 17.70
CA GLU A 52 9.47 -8.53 18.98
C GLU A 52 8.72 -7.22 19.29
N ALA A 53 8.47 -6.38 18.27
CA ALA A 53 7.70 -5.16 18.42
C ALA A 53 6.25 -5.46 18.83
N LEU A 54 5.63 -6.46 18.19
CA LEU A 54 4.29 -6.93 18.53
C LEU A 54 4.22 -7.49 19.96
N GLU A 55 5.17 -8.34 20.35
CA GLU A 55 5.26 -8.91 21.71
C GLU A 55 5.47 -7.83 22.77
N SER A 56 6.14 -6.73 22.41
CA SER A 56 6.41 -5.60 23.29
C SER A 56 5.29 -4.54 23.30
N ASP A 57 4.18 -4.76 22.60
CA ASP A 57 3.10 -3.78 22.39
C ASP A 57 3.61 -2.42 21.86
N LYS A 58 4.57 -2.49 20.92
CA LYS A 58 5.18 -1.34 20.24
C LYS A 58 4.77 -1.29 18.78
N LEU A 59 4.85 -0.10 18.18
CA LEU A 59 4.70 0.03 16.74
C LEU A 59 5.84 -0.71 16.02
N PRO A 60 5.55 -1.39 14.89
CA PRO A 60 6.58 -2.05 14.10
C PRO A 60 7.62 -1.02 13.62
N PRO A 61 8.93 -1.30 13.76
CA PRO A 61 10.00 -0.39 13.39
C PRO A 61 10.22 -0.39 11.87
N VAL A 62 9.25 0.16 11.14
CA VAL A 62 9.21 0.14 9.67
C VAL A 62 10.49 0.70 9.06
N HIS A 63 10.95 1.86 9.52
CA HIS A 63 12.12 2.57 8.97
C HIS A 63 13.46 1.86 9.23
N GLU A 64 13.49 0.93 10.18
CA GLU A 64 14.67 0.12 10.43
C GLU A 64 14.88 -0.90 9.31
N CYS A 65 13.80 -1.47 8.80
CA CYS A 65 13.83 -2.58 7.85
C CYS A 65 13.50 -2.13 6.42
N PHE A 66 12.65 -1.12 6.25
CA PHE A 66 12.10 -0.71 4.96
C PHE A 66 12.22 0.80 4.72
N GLU A 67 12.28 1.16 3.44
CA GLU A 67 12.05 2.52 2.96
C GLU A 67 10.75 2.52 2.14
N ILE A 68 9.84 3.46 2.42
CA ILE A 68 8.54 3.54 1.75
C ILE A 68 8.41 4.86 1.00
N TYR A 69 7.97 4.79 -0.26
CA TYR A 69 7.88 5.92 -1.17
C TYR A 69 6.48 5.99 -1.79
N PRO A 70 5.76 7.12 -1.70
CA PRO A 70 4.55 7.32 -2.47
C PRO A 70 4.88 7.33 -3.96
N ALA A 71 4.18 6.49 -4.72
CA ALA A 71 4.35 6.37 -6.15
C ALA A 71 3.11 6.86 -6.92
N GLY A 72 1.93 6.85 -6.31
CA GLY A 72 0.67 7.32 -6.90
C GLY A 72 -0.38 7.58 -5.84
N HIS A 73 -1.22 8.58 -6.02
CA HIS A 73 -2.31 8.91 -5.11
C HIS A 73 -3.54 9.37 -5.89
N TYR A 74 -4.70 8.86 -5.51
CA TYR A 74 -5.97 9.36 -5.96
C TYR A 74 -6.94 9.41 -4.78
N ALA A 75 -7.62 10.54 -4.60
CA ALA A 75 -8.71 10.68 -3.66
C ALA A 75 -9.68 11.75 -4.18
N ALA A 76 -10.99 11.52 -3.99
CA ALA A 76 -11.99 12.53 -4.35
C ALA A 76 -12.02 13.71 -3.36
N THR A 77 -11.57 13.49 -2.11
CA THR A 77 -11.83 14.41 -0.98
C THR A 77 -10.59 15.12 -0.45
N ARG A 78 -9.38 14.75 -0.88
CA ARG A 78 -8.15 15.38 -0.40
C ARG A 78 -7.01 15.32 -1.42
N SER A 79 -6.08 16.25 -1.28
CA SER A 79 -4.85 16.29 -2.07
C SER A 79 -3.81 15.30 -1.57
N PHE A 80 -2.84 14.93 -2.43
CA PHE A 80 -1.69 14.13 -2.02
C PHE A 80 -0.91 14.78 -0.86
N ALA A 81 -0.79 16.11 -0.82
CA ALA A 81 -0.11 16.81 0.26
C ALA A 81 -0.80 16.57 1.63
N GLN A 82 -2.13 16.54 1.66
CA GLN A 82 -2.90 16.22 2.86
C GLN A 82 -2.76 14.74 3.22
N ALA A 83 -2.86 13.83 2.25
CA ALA A 83 -2.70 12.40 2.48
C ALA A 83 -1.30 12.06 3.02
N ARG A 84 -0.26 12.66 2.45
CA ARG A 84 1.12 12.53 2.93
C ARG A 84 1.28 13.05 4.35
N ALA A 85 0.71 14.19 4.69
CA ALA A 85 0.81 14.76 6.03
C ALA A 85 0.10 13.89 7.08
N ALA A 86 -0.95 13.16 6.68
CA ALA A 86 -1.75 12.30 7.56
C ALA A 86 -1.33 10.82 7.53
N ILE A 87 -0.33 10.43 6.74
CA ILE A 87 -0.05 9.01 6.47
C ILE A 87 0.29 8.20 7.73
N GLN A 88 0.91 8.83 8.73
CA GLN A 88 1.21 8.19 10.00
C GLN A 88 -0.05 7.77 10.76
N SER A 89 -1.09 8.62 10.78
CA SER A 89 -2.38 8.28 11.38
C SER A 89 -3.25 7.42 10.46
N ASP A 90 -3.08 7.56 9.15
CA ASP A 90 -3.92 6.87 8.17
C ASP A 90 -3.50 5.42 7.93
N PHE A 91 -2.22 5.10 8.12
CA PHE A 91 -1.66 3.77 7.91
C PHE A 91 -1.61 2.99 9.22
N ALA A 92 -2.60 2.13 9.41
CA ALA A 92 -2.82 1.36 10.63
C ALA A 92 -1.62 0.49 11.03
N GLY A 93 -1.41 0.32 12.34
CA GLY A 93 -0.31 -0.49 12.87
C GLY A 93 -0.36 -1.95 12.40
N SER A 94 -1.56 -2.53 12.34
CA SER A 94 -1.89 -3.82 11.73
C SER A 94 -1.39 -3.95 10.29
N LEU A 95 -1.65 -2.96 9.42
CA LEU A 95 -1.16 -2.98 8.06
C LEU A 95 0.36 -2.81 8.00
N ARG A 96 0.93 -1.99 8.89
CA ARG A 96 2.39 -1.88 9.00
C ARG A 96 3.03 -3.23 9.37
N MET A 97 2.41 -4.00 10.27
CA MET A 97 2.89 -5.33 10.66
C MET A 97 3.00 -6.30 9.47
N GLU A 98 2.21 -6.09 8.43
CA GLU A 98 2.14 -6.96 7.25
C GLU A 98 3.11 -6.54 6.13
N LEU A 99 3.89 -5.47 6.32
CA LEU A 99 4.93 -5.04 5.38
C LEU A 99 5.96 -6.12 5.03
N PRO A 100 6.47 -6.97 5.97
CA PRO A 100 7.36 -8.06 5.62
C PRO A 100 6.71 -9.05 4.66
N ARG A 101 5.46 -9.40 4.89
CA ARG A 101 4.69 -10.28 4.02
C ARG A 101 4.49 -9.67 2.64
N ILE A 102 4.09 -8.40 2.57
CA ILE A 102 4.02 -7.65 1.30
C ILE A 102 5.37 -7.67 0.58
N PHE A 103 6.48 -7.45 1.27
CA PHE A 103 7.78 -7.41 0.60
C PHE A 103 8.26 -8.79 0.14
N PHE A 104 8.23 -9.80 1.01
CA PHE A 104 8.90 -11.09 0.79
C PHE A 104 8.02 -12.15 0.13
N ASP A 105 6.70 -12.11 0.29
CA ASP A 105 5.84 -13.15 -0.31
C ASP A 105 5.63 -12.90 -1.81
N PRO A 106 5.49 -13.96 -2.61
CA PRO A 106 5.12 -13.82 -4.01
C PRO A 106 3.73 -13.20 -4.13
N ALA A 107 3.53 -12.37 -5.14
CA ALA A 107 2.20 -11.89 -5.45
C ALA A 107 1.29 -13.05 -5.91
N PRO A 108 -0.02 -13.01 -5.60
CA PRO A 108 -0.73 -11.92 -4.94
C PRO A 108 -0.68 -11.97 -3.40
N VAL A 109 -0.57 -10.80 -2.76
CA VAL A 109 -0.72 -10.65 -1.29
C VAL A 109 -1.86 -9.68 -1.00
N LEU A 110 -2.80 -10.13 -0.17
CA LEU A 110 -3.97 -9.38 0.28
C LEU A 110 -3.94 -9.29 1.80
N VAL A 111 -4.02 -8.08 2.31
CA VAL A 111 -4.02 -7.77 3.73
C VAL A 111 -5.21 -6.86 4.03
N ASP A 112 -5.98 -7.25 5.03
CA ASP A 112 -7.11 -6.50 5.56
C ASP A 112 -6.83 -6.16 7.03
N ASP A 113 -7.27 -4.99 7.46
CA ASP A 113 -7.48 -4.64 8.85
C ASP A 113 -8.97 -4.40 9.08
N PRO A 114 -9.75 -5.48 9.33
CA PRO A 114 -11.19 -5.37 9.55
C PRO A 114 -11.55 -4.62 10.84
N PHE A 115 -10.57 -4.29 11.68
CA PHE A 115 -10.73 -3.57 12.94
C PHE A 115 -10.13 -2.16 12.89
N ALA A 116 -9.77 -1.66 11.71
CA ALA A 116 -9.28 -0.31 11.47
C ALA A 116 -10.31 0.75 11.91
N THR A 117 -10.31 1.13 13.20
CA THR A 117 -11.13 2.21 13.71
C THR A 117 -10.34 3.51 13.72
N GLY A 118 -10.71 4.45 12.86
CA GLY A 118 -10.13 5.80 12.83
C GLY A 118 -8.86 5.95 11.99
N THR A 119 -8.40 4.88 11.33
CA THR A 119 -7.39 4.95 10.25
C THR A 119 -8.11 5.06 8.90
N ARG A 120 -7.43 5.61 7.89
CA ARG A 120 -8.02 5.88 6.58
C ARG A 120 -7.86 4.71 5.62
N TYR A 121 -6.75 3.99 5.75
CA TYR A 121 -6.47 2.78 4.97
C TYR A 121 -6.58 1.57 5.88
N ASP A 122 -7.29 0.58 5.39
CA ASP A 122 -7.68 -0.67 6.04
C ASP A 122 -7.39 -1.88 5.14
N ALA A 123 -7.12 -1.69 3.85
CA ALA A 123 -6.55 -2.74 3.01
C ALA A 123 -5.20 -2.36 2.41
N MET A 124 -4.33 -3.36 2.31
CA MET A 124 -3.05 -3.29 1.61
C MET A 124 -2.90 -4.47 0.64
N ILE A 125 -2.57 -4.16 -0.61
CA ILE A 125 -2.60 -5.16 -1.68
C ILE A 125 -1.32 -5.12 -2.50
N LYS A 126 -0.68 -6.28 -2.71
CA LYS A 126 0.38 -6.50 -3.69
C LYS A 126 -0.11 -7.41 -4.80
N LEU A 127 -0.06 -6.89 -6.03
CA LEU A 127 -0.57 -7.59 -7.22
C LEU A 127 0.54 -8.15 -8.12
N ARG A 128 1.80 -7.74 -7.93
CA ARG A 128 2.96 -8.20 -8.73
C ARG A 128 4.15 -8.50 -7.82
N ASP A 129 4.99 -9.44 -8.25
CA ASP A 129 6.27 -9.70 -7.60
C ASP A 129 7.17 -8.46 -7.63
N ASN A 130 8.17 -8.47 -6.76
CA ASN A 130 9.09 -7.36 -6.64
C ASN A 130 9.83 -7.15 -7.97
N ALA A 131 9.96 -5.90 -8.36
CA ALA A 131 10.67 -5.49 -9.56
C ALA A 131 11.75 -4.48 -9.19
N ASN A 132 12.96 -4.65 -9.72
CA ASN A 132 14.10 -3.77 -9.45
C ASN A 132 14.42 -3.59 -7.95
N GLY A 133 14.17 -4.62 -7.14
CA GLY A 133 14.40 -4.58 -5.68
C GLY A 133 13.27 -3.92 -4.87
N TYR A 134 12.16 -3.54 -5.51
CA TYR A 134 11.04 -2.89 -4.86
C TYR A 134 9.77 -3.75 -4.91
N ALA A 135 9.03 -3.80 -3.80
CA ALA A 135 7.64 -4.22 -3.79
C ALA A 135 6.73 -3.01 -4.04
N TYR A 136 5.61 -3.22 -4.72
CA TYR A 136 4.58 -2.20 -4.89
C TYR A 136 3.31 -2.65 -4.19
N ALA A 137 2.78 -1.80 -3.34
CA ALA A 137 1.54 -2.03 -2.63
C ALA A 137 0.54 -0.91 -2.87
N ILE A 138 -0.74 -1.26 -2.87
CA ILE A 138 -1.86 -0.33 -2.96
C ILE A 138 -2.55 -0.32 -1.61
N LEU A 139 -2.64 0.85 -1.01
CA LEU A 139 -3.46 1.11 0.16
C LEU A 139 -4.82 1.60 -0.32
N LEU A 140 -5.90 0.97 0.15
CA LEU A 140 -7.28 1.34 -0.16
C LEU A 140 -8.00 1.72 1.12
N ASN A 141 -9.00 2.59 0.99
CA ASN A 141 -9.89 2.96 2.08
C ASN A 141 -11.19 2.14 2.03
N ASP A 142 -11.68 1.75 3.19
CA ASP A 142 -13.04 1.29 3.46
C ASP A 142 -13.57 0.25 2.46
N PRO A 143 -12.85 -0.85 2.16
CA PRO A 143 -13.42 -1.95 1.46
C PRO A 143 -14.41 -2.67 2.38
N GLU A 144 -15.64 -2.83 1.88
CA GLU A 144 -16.63 -3.69 2.53
C GLU A 144 -16.09 -5.13 2.69
N SER A 145 -16.58 -5.88 3.68
CA SER A 145 -16.08 -7.25 3.95
C SER A 145 -16.16 -8.21 2.75
N SER A 146 -17.07 -7.96 1.80
CA SER A 146 -17.21 -8.71 0.54
C SER A 146 -16.06 -8.47 -0.45
N PHE A 147 -15.28 -7.41 -0.27
CA PHE A 147 -14.17 -7.03 -1.14
C PHE A 147 -13.05 -8.07 -1.14
N MET A 148 -12.70 -8.61 0.02
CA MET A 148 -11.64 -9.62 0.11
C MET A 148 -12.06 -10.95 -0.55
N GLU A 149 -13.34 -11.31 -0.47
CA GLU A 149 -13.90 -12.45 -1.20
C GLU A 149 -13.86 -12.22 -2.71
N TYR A 150 -14.21 -11.01 -3.16
CA TYR A 150 -14.09 -10.61 -4.56
C TYR A 150 -12.65 -10.72 -5.07
N LEU A 151 -11.67 -10.19 -4.32
CA LEU A 151 -10.26 -10.31 -4.69
C LEU A 151 -9.76 -11.75 -4.65
N GLY A 152 -10.23 -12.56 -3.70
CA GLY A 152 -9.92 -13.98 -3.60
C GLY A 152 -10.37 -14.80 -4.82
N THR A 153 -11.48 -14.40 -5.45
CA THR A 153 -12.12 -15.09 -6.58
C THR A 153 -11.70 -14.57 -7.95
N HIS A 154 -11.22 -13.32 -8.05
CA HIS A 154 -10.85 -12.67 -9.31
C HIS A 154 -9.32 -12.51 -9.49
N ARG A 155 -8.53 -13.54 -9.16
CA ARG A 155 -7.06 -13.50 -9.26
C ARG A 155 -6.58 -13.62 -10.72
N GLY A 156 -5.55 -12.88 -11.12
CA GLY A 156 -4.84 -13.09 -12.40
C GLY A 156 -4.93 -11.92 -13.38
N ASN A 157 -5.35 -12.17 -14.63
CA ASN A 157 -5.36 -11.18 -15.73
C ASN A 157 -6.18 -9.92 -15.42
N ASP A 158 -7.23 -10.05 -14.60
CA ASP A 158 -8.05 -8.92 -14.15
C ASP A 158 -7.19 -7.89 -13.40
N TRP A 159 -6.20 -8.33 -12.64
CA TRP A 159 -5.34 -7.45 -11.85
C TRP A 159 -4.36 -6.67 -12.73
N GLN A 160 -3.87 -7.28 -13.81
CA GLN A 160 -3.08 -6.58 -14.81
C GLN A 160 -3.93 -5.55 -15.56
N ALA A 161 -5.21 -5.83 -15.81
CA ALA A 161 -6.14 -4.88 -16.43
C ALA A 161 -6.50 -3.70 -15.50
N ILE A 162 -6.68 -3.95 -14.20
CA ILE A 162 -6.91 -2.91 -13.17
C ILE A 162 -5.70 -1.98 -13.08
N MET A 163 -4.50 -2.56 -13.10
CA MET A 163 -3.27 -1.83 -12.84
C MET A 163 -2.69 -1.16 -14.09
N GLY A 164 -2.83 -1.79 -15.26
CA GLY A 164 -2.00 -1.43 -16.42
C GLY A 164 -0.52 -1.72 -16.15
N ASP A 165 0.38 -1.19 -16.99
CA ASP A 165 1.82 -1.44 -16.82
C ASP A 165 2.43 -0.53 -15.75
N PHE A 166 2.36 -0.96 -14.50
CA PHE A 166 3.03 -0.29 -13.36
C PHE A 166 4.56 -0.28 -13.48
N GLY A 167 5.14 -1.19 -14.28
CA GLY A 167 6.58 -1.42 -14.35
C GLY A 167 7.39 -0.24 -14.87
N ASP A 168 6.82 0.56 -15.77
CA ASP A 168 7.49 1.70 -16.40
C ASP A 168 7.22 3.03 -15.70
N ILE A 169 6.18 3.10 -14.87
CA ILE A 169 5.64 4.37 -14.38
C ILE A 169 6.32 4.79 -13.07
N ALA A 170 6.70 3.86 -12.19
CA ALA A 170 7.11 4.19 -10.81
C ALA A 170 8.62 4.40 -10.58
N THR A 171 9.42 4.59 -11.63
CA THR A 171 10.87 4.87 -11.49
C THR A 171 11.14 6.25 -10.88
N GLN A 172 10.15 7.15 -10.81
CA GLN A 172 10.27 8.53 -10.32
C GLN A 172 9.51 8.79 -8.99
N ALA A 173 9.50 7.82 -8.06
CA ALA A 173 8.85 8.00 -6.76
C ALA A 173 9.52 9.15 -5.96
N VAL A 174 8.75 9.77 -5.06
CA VAL A 174 9.25 10.90 -4.25
C VAL A 174 9.50 10.44 -2.81
N ASP A 175 10.66 10.78 -2.26
CA ASP A 175 11.11 10.43 -0.90
C ASP A 175 10.34 11.18 0.17
N LEU A 176 9.31 10.57 0.75
CA LEU A 176 8.36 11.35 1.55
C LEU A 176 7.72 10.65 2.78
N LEU A 177 7.91 9.36 3.01
CA LEU A 177 7.28 8.67 4.15
C LEU A 177 8.29 8.46 5.29
N ASP A 178 8.31 9.40 6.23
CA ASP A 178 8.86 9.17 7.55
C ASP A 178 7.74 8.56 8.41
N ILE A 179 7.63 7.23 8.40
CA ILE A 179 6.69 6.49 9.25
C ILE A 179 7.46 6.16 10.52
N GLY A 180 7.31 7.05 11.52
CA GLY A 180 7.79 6.86 12.88
C GLY A 180 7.13 5.67 13.57
#